data_AF-A0A2R6BDC7-F1
#
_entry.id   AF-A0A2R6BDC7-F1
#
_cell.length_a   1.000
_cell.length_b   1.000
_cell.length_c   1.000
_cell.angle_alpha   90.00
_cell.angle_beta   90.00
_cell.angle_gamma   90.00
#
_symmetry.space_group_name_H-M   'P 1'
#
loop_
_entity.id
_entity.type
_entity.pdbx_description
1 polymer ?
#
loop_
_entity_poly.entity_id
_entity_poly.type
_entity_poly.pdbx_seq_one_letter_code
_entity_poly.pdbx_strand_id
1 'polypeptide(L)'
;MDDSQTAAPDALDPGTGFFVQDNTVFLNVYQGLVEFTGFNYSQVVPVVAQNYTILNNYKTYVFNIRRGVTLSTGEPVNASILWFSFVREAYMGQAVGLANYGELTIYMTQYSKTGYAFP
;
A
#
# COMPACT_ATOMS: atom_id res chain seq x y z
N MET A 1 0.87 -25.28 -13.40
CA MET A 1 1.89 -24.82 -12.46
C MET A 1 2.92 -24.08 -13.29
N ASP A 2 3.10 -22.79 -13.06
CA ASP A 2 4.17 -22.01 -13.68
C ASP A 2 5.45 -22.29 -12.88
N ASP A 3 6.42 -22.94 -13.51
CA ASP A 3 7.69 -23.38 -12.89
C ASP A 3 8.85 -22.42 -13.25
N SER A 4 8.53 -21.23 -13.75
CA SER A 4 9.53 -20.24 -14.20
C SER A 4 10.27 -19.53 -13.06
N GLN A 5 9.74 -19.54 -11.84
CA GLN A 5 10.43 -19.01 -10.66
C GLN A 5 11.25 -20.11 -9.96
N THR A 6 12.55 -20.13 -10.23
CA THR A 6 13.49 -21.13 -9.70
C THR A 6 13.92 -20.89 -8.24
N ALA A 7 13.37 -19.87 -7.58
CA ALA A 7 13.72 -19.49 -6.21
C ALA A 7 12.48 -19.15 -5.39
N ALA A 8 12.50 -19.52 -4.11
CA ALA A 8 11.47 -19.13 -3.16
C ALA A 8 11.48 -17.61 -2.93
N PRO A 9 10.33 -17.01 -2.55
CA PRO A 9 10.28 -15.62 -2.10
C PRO A 9 11.18 -15.44 -0.87
N ASP A 10 11.85 -14.29 -0.77
CA ASP A 10 12.68 -13.97 0.38
C ASP A 10 11.89 -13.26 1.49
N ALA A 11 10.73 -12.68 1.16
CA ALA A 11 9.81 -12.10 2.12
C ALA A 11 8.32 -12.36 1.79
N LEU A 12 7.49 -12.39 2.85
CA LEU A 12 6.03 -12.45 2.74
C LEU A 12 5.34 -11.15 3.16
N ASP A 13 6.12 -10.19 3.66
CA ASP A 13 5.69 -8.84 3.99
C ASP A 13 5.99 -7.90 2.81
N PRO A 14 4.96 -7.30 2.18
CA PRO A 14 5.15 -6.36 1.08
C PRO A 14 6.04 -5.15 1.42
N GLY A 15 6.17 -4.78 2.69
CA GLY A 15 7.07 -3.71 3.14
C GLY A 15 8.55 -4.13 3.22
N THR A 16 8.89 -5.40 2.99
CA THR A 16 10.28 -5.90 3.04
C THR A 16 10.70 -6.70 1.82
N GLY A 17 9.76 -7.11 0.97
CA GLY A 17 10.05 -7.89 -0.24
C GLY A 17 10.50 -7.00 -1.40
N PHE A 18 11.67 -7.30 -1.95
CA PHE A 18 12.29 -6.53 -3.03
C PHE A 18 12.62 -7.39 -4.25
N PHE A 19 12.30 -8.69 -4.20
CA PHE A 19 12.63 -9.64 -5.25
C PHE A 19 11.40 -9.94 -6.11
N VAL A 20 11.64 -10.28 -7.38
CA VAL A 20 10.57 -10.57 -8.34
C VAL A 20 9.75 -11.79 -7.92
N GLN A 21 10.39 -12.71 -7.18
CA GLN A 21 9.81 -13.90 -6.58
C GLN A 21 8.64 -13.58 -5.64
N ASP A 22 8.74 -12.49 -4.89
CA ASP A 22 7.73 -12.13 -3.89
C ASP A 22 6.42 -11.64 -4.52
N ASN A 23 6.52 -11.02 -5.71
CA ASN A 23 5.40 -10.35 -6.35
C ASN A 23 4.23 -11.31 -6.64
N THR A 24 4.51 -12.55 -7.01
CA THR A 24 3.45 -13.56 -7.24
C THR A 24 2.67 -13.82 -5.97
N VAL A 25 3.34 -13.90 -4.81
CA VAL A 25 2.65 -14.06 -3.52
C VAL A 25 1.83 -12.80 -3.22
N PHE A 26 2.41 -11.62 -3.41
CA PHE A 26 1.75 -10.38 -3.06
C PHE A 26 0.48 -10.14 -3.85
N LEU A 27 0.50 -10.37 -5.16
CA LEU A 27 -0.65 -10.20 -6.04
C LEU A 27 -1.80 -11.20 -5.77
N ASN A 28 -1.50 -12.35 -5.13
CA ASN A 28 -2.51 -13.35 -4.80
C ASN A 28 -3.04 -13.21 -3.37
N VAL A 29 -2.26 -12.65 -2.44
CA VAL A 29 -2.61 -12.56 -1.01
C VAL A 29 -3.14 -11.18 -0.63
N TYR A 30 -2.64 -10.11 -1.24
CA TYR A 30 -2.99 -8.74 -0.89
C TYR A 30 -3.68 -8.03 -2.05
N GLN A 31 -4.58 -7.10 -1.72
CA GLN A 31 -5.25 -6.24 -2.68
C GLN A 31 -5.11 -4.77 -2.26
N GLY A 32 -4.77 -3.92 -3.22
CA GLY A 32 -4.69 -2.47 -3.02
C GLY A 32 -6.05 -1.78 -3.08
N LEU A 33 -6.04 -0.46 -2.86
CA LEU A 33 -7.21 0.38 -3.12
C LEU A 33 -7.63 0.35 -4.60
N VAL A 34 -6.64 0.32 -5.49
CA VAL A 34 -6.77 0.34 -6.95
C VAL A 34 -5.71 -0.59 -7.57
N GLU A 35 -5.90 -0.97 -8.83
CA GLU A 35 -4.95 -1.74 -9.63
C GLU A 35 -4.96 -1.29 -11.10
N PHE A 36 -4.03 -1.80 -11.91
CA PHE A 36 -4.07 -1.61 -13.36
C PHE A 36 -5.04 -2.59 -14.03
N THR A 37 -5.67 -2.18 -15.14
CA THR A 37 -6.56 -3.06 -15.90
C THR A 37 -5.77 -4.12 -16.68
N GLY A 38 -5.48 -5.27 -16.06
CA GLY A 38 -4.72 -6.35 -16.67
C GLY A 38 -3.34 -5.87 -17.14
N PHE A 39 -3.05 -6.01 -18.44
CA PHE A 39 -1.79 -5.54 -19.04
C PHE A 39 -1.82 -4.06 -19.48
N ASN A 40 -2.93 -3.35 -19.26
CA ASN A 40 -3.03 -1.93 -19.59
C ASN A 40 -2.60 -1.06 -18.41
N TYR A 41 -1.33 -0.67 -18.42
CA TYR A 41 -0.72 0.20 -17.40
C TYR A 41 -1.12 1.68 -17.51
N SER A 42 -1.92 2.06 -18.52
CA SER A 42 -2.42 3.42 -18.68
C SER A 42 -3.76 3.65 -17.99
N GLN A 43 -4.37 2.61 -17.43
CA GLN A 43 -5.68 2.68 -16.80
C GLN A 43 -5.64 2.07 -15.40
N VAL A 44 -6.07 2.87 -14.42
CA VAL A 44 -6.20 2.48 -13.02
C VAL A 44 -7.68 2.26 -12.69
N VAL A 45 -8.00 1.15 -12.02
CA VAL A 45 -9.37 0.75 -11.67
C VAL A 45 -9.53 0.47 -10.17
N PRO A 46 -10.72 0.70 -9.58
CA PRO A 46 -10.96 0.44 -8.15
C PRO A 46 -11.04 -1.06 -7.79
N VAL A 47 -10.30 -1.46 -6.74
CA VAL A 47 -10.30 -2.83 -6.19
C VAL A 47 -10.97 -2.85 -4.81
N VAL A 48 -10.22 -2.60 -3.72
CA VAL A 48 -10.81 -2.43 -2.38
C VAL A 48 -11.62 -1.13 -2.30
N ALA A 49 -11.22 -0.10 -3.05
CA ALA A 49 -12.04 1.07 -3.25
C ALA A 49 -13.25 0.73 -4.16
N GLN A 50 -14.41 1.30 -3.83
CA GLN A 50 -15.56 1.32 -4.70
C GLN A 50 -15.39 2.37 -5.81
N ASN A 51 -14.85 3.53 -5.45
CA ASN A 51 -14.50 4.62 -6.35
C ASN A 51 -13.51 5.55 -5.64
N TYR A 52 -12.98 6.50 -6.39
CA TYR A 52 -12.14 7.56 -5.84
C TYR A 52 -12.37 8.89 -6.57
N THR A 53 -11.97 9.98 -5.92
CA THR A 53 -12.01 11.33 -6.49
C THR A 53 -10.67 12.01 -6.27
N ILE A 54 -10.22 12.75 -7.28
CA ILE A 54 -8.98 13.52 -7.24
C ILE A 54 -9.35 15.01 -7.17
N LEU A 55 -8.83 15.69 -6.16
CA LEU A 55 -9.10 17.09 -5.87
C LEU A 55 -7.81 17.90 -5.82
N ASN A 56 -7.95 19.23 -5.79
CA ASN A 56 -6.86 20.17 -5.50
C ASN A 56 -5.64 20.03 -6.44
N ASN A 57 -5.89 19.78 -7.73
CA ASN A 57 -4.84 19.55 -8.73
C ASN A 57 -3.88 18.42 -8.31
N TYR A 58 -4.42 17.21 -8.12
CA TYR A 58 -3.68 15.99 -7.76
C TYR A 58 -3.04 16.01 -6.37
N LYS A 59 -3.49 16.89 -5.47
CA LYS A 59 -2.98 16.97 -4.09
C LYS A 59 -3.83 16.22 -3.07
N THR A 60 -5.03 15.80 -3.44
CA THR A 60 -5.93 15.10 -2.51
C THR A 60 -6.66 13.99 -3.24
N TYR A 61 -6.50 12.76 -2.74
CA TYR A 61 -7.16 11.56 -3.26
C TYR A 61 -8.12 11.05 -2.19
N VAL A 62 -9.40 10.98 -2.54
CA VAL A 62 -10.46 10.49 -1.64
C VAL A 62 -10.93 9.14 -2.15
N PHE A 63 -10.76 8.09 -1.35
CA PHE A 63 -11.19 6.73 -1.69
C PHE A 63 -12.40 6.33 -0.85
N ASN A 64 -13.47 5.86 -1.50
CA ASN A 64 -14.61 5.27 -0.81
C ASN A 64 -14.42 3.74 -0.77
N ILE A 65 -14.31 3.16 0.42
CA ILE A 65 -14.04 1.72 0.59
C ILE A 65 -15.33 0.90 0.35
N ARG A 66 -15.21 -0.23 -0.35
CA ARG A 66 -16.35 -1.14 -0.57
C ARG A 66 -16.85 -1.71 0.77
N ARG A 67 -18.17 -1.80 0.91
CA ARG A 67 -18.78 -2.45 2.08
C ARG A 67 -18.65 -3.98 1.98
N GLY A 68 -18.49 -4.63 3.13
CA GLY A 68 -18.43 -6.09 3.24
C GLY A 68 -17.08 -6.71 2.86
N VAL A 69 -16.07 -5.90 2.54
CA VAL A 69 -14.69 -6.40 2.38
C VAL A 69 -14.15 -6.77 3.75
N THR A 70 -13.53 -7.94 3.85
CA THR A 70 -12.94 -8.47 5.08
C THR A 70 -11.51 -8.91 4.83
N LEU A 71 -10.69 -8.87 5.87
CA LEU A 71 -9.43 -9.58 5.91
C LEU A 71 -9.68 -11.09 5.95
N SER A 72 -8.66 -11.90 5.67
CA SER A 72 -8.74 -13.35 5.79
C SER A 72 -9.08 -13.84 7.22
N THR A 73 -8.84 -12.99 8.23
CA THR A 73 -9.24 -13.19 9.64
C THR A 73 -10.73 -12.95 9.90
N GLY A 74 -11.48 -12.43 8.92
CA GLY A 74 -12.89 -12.06 9.04
C GLY A 74 -13.14 -10.63 9.52
N GLU A 75 -12.09 -9.89 9.91
CA GLU A 75 -12.22 -8.50 10.35
C GLU A 75 -12.59 -7.58 9.17
N PRO A 76 -13.50 -6.61 9.36
CA PRO A 76 -13.91 -5.72 8.28
C PRO A 76 -12.79 -4.77 7.87
N VAL A 77 -12.59 -4.60 6.57
CA VAL A 77 -11.66 -3.60 6.03
C VAL A 77 -12.27 -2.21 6.17
N ASN A 78 -11.51 -1.29 6.77
CA ASN A 78 -11.89 0.10 7.00
C ASN A 78 -10.70 1.05 6.76
N ALA A 79 -10.94 2.35 6.88
CA ALA A 79 -9.92 3.36 6.62
C ALA A 79 -8.72 3.28 7.59
N SER A 80 -8.92 2.84 8.84
CA SER A 80 -7.82 2.73 9.81
C SER A 80 -6.85 1.61 9.47
N ILE A 81 -7.32 0.49 8.89
CA ILE A 81 -6.43 -0.59 8.43
C ILE A 81 -5.53 -0.10 7.30
N LEU A 82 -6.09 0.65 6.35
CA LEU A 82 -5.31 1.22 5.25
C LEU A 82 -4.33 2.29 5.72
N TRP A 83 -4.78 3.18 6.61
CA TRP A 83 -3.93 4.19 7.23
C TRP A 83 -2.75 3.54 7.97
N PHE A 84 -3.00 2.46 8.72
CA PHE A 84 -1.95 1.71 9.41
C PHE A 84 -0.87 1.20 8.46
N SER A 85 -1.22 0.70 7.27
CA SER A 85 -0.22 0.23 6.30
C SER A 85 0.76 1.34 5.88
N PHE A 86 0.26 2.56 5.63
CA PHE A 86 1.13 3.69 5.27
C PHE A 86 1.98 4.16 6.46
N VAL A 87 1.40 4.23 7.65
CA VAL A 87 2.13 4.64 8.85
C VAL A 87 3.22 3.62 9.16
N ARG A 88 2.90 2.33 9.13
CA ARG A 88 3.87 1.26 9.38
C ARG A 88 5.08 1.38 8.45
N GLU A 89 4.83 1.60 7.17
CA GLU A 89 5.89 1.73 6.16
C GLU A 89 6.85 2.88 6.47
N ALA A 90 6.32 4.03 6.91
CA ALA A 90 7.14 5.16 7.33
C ALA A 90 7.94 4.86 8.62
N TYR A 91 7.35 4.14 9.57
CA TYR A 91 8.01 3.80 10.85
C TYR A 91 9.02 2.67 10.76
N MET A 92 8.89 1.77 9.77
CA MET A 92 9.92 0.78 9.46
C MET A 92 11.24 1.43 9.04
N GLY A 93 11.21 2.71 8.64
CA GLY A 93 12.40 3.51 8.39
C GLY A 93 13.19 3.07 7.17
N GLN A 94 12.58 2.23 6.31
CA GLN A 94 13.19 1.86 5.05
C GLN A 94 13.21 3.06 4.10
N ALA A 95 14.29 3.17 3.31
CA ALA A 95 14.49 4.30 2.42
C ALA A 95 13.34 4.49 1.42
N VAL A 96 12.82 3.38 0.87
CA VAL A 96 11.69 3.40 -0.08
C VAL A 96 10.39 3.87 0.58
N GLY A 97 10.11 3.39 1.80
CA GLY A 97 8.92 3.74 2.55
C GLY A 97 8.89 5.21 2.94
N LEU A 98 10.01 5.72 3.45
CA LEU A 98 10.16 7.14 3.79
C LEU A 98 10.03 8.05 2.55
N ALA A 99 10.63 7.65 1.42
CA ALA A 99 10.57 8.43 0.19
C ALA A 99 9.14 8.51 -0.38
N ASN A 100 8.35 7.43 -0.27
CA ASN A 100 7.02 7.36 -0.85
C ASN A 100 5.92 7.91 0.07
N TYR A 101 6.04 7.68 1.38
CA TYR A 101 4.92 7.87 2.34
C TYR A 101 5.24 8.78 3.53
N GLY A 102 6.49 9.24 3.67
CA GLY A 102 6.90 10.07 4.81
C GLY A 102 6.03 11.32 4.97
N GLU A 103 5.75 12.04 3.88
CA GLU A 103 4.94 13.26 3.91
C GLU A 103 3.43 13.00 4.03
N LEU A 104 2.98 11.77 3.80
CA LEU A 104 1.57 11.39 3.92
C LEU A 104 1.17 11.09 5.36
N THR A 105 2.12 10.58 6.14
CA THR A 105 1.84 9.98 7.45
C THR A 105 2.67 10.56 8.57
N ILE A 106 3.69 11.39 8.31
CA ILE A 106 4.53 11.99 9.35
C ILE A 106 4.80 13.45 8.98
N TYR A 107 4.78 14.33 9.97
CA TYR A 107 5.19 15.71 9.76
C TYR A 107 6.73 15.84 9.71
N MET A 108 7.31 15.60 8.52
CA MET A 108 8.77 15.55 8.28
C MET A 108 9.53 16.82 8.72
N THR A 109 8.88 17.99 8.66
CA THR A 109 9.45 19.26 9.14
C THR A 109 9.66 19.26 10.66
N GLN A 110 8.76 18.66 11.45
CA GLN A 110 8.95 18.53 12.89
C GLN A 110 9.94 17.42 13.22
N TYR A 111 9.87 16.29 12.50
CA TYR A 111 10.81 15.19 12.67
C TYR A 111 12.26 15.65 12.49
N SER A 112 12.57 16.37 11.41
CA SER A 112 13.92 16.90 11.15
C SER A 112 14.42 17.91 12.21
N LYS A 113 13.51 18.57 12.94
CA LYS A 113 13.87 19.53 13.99
C LYS A 113 13.98 18.92 15.38
N THR A 114 13.18 17.90 15.67
CA THR A 114 12.96 17.41 17.04
C THR A 114 13.27 15.93 17.24
N GLY A 115 13.38 15.16 16.16
CA GLY A 115 13.46 13.70 16.19
C GLY A 115 12.14 13.00 16.49
N TYR A 116 11.06 13.73 16.79
CA TYR A 116 9.75 13.14 17.04
C TYR A 116 8.99 12.92 15.72
N ALA A 117 8.63 11.66 15.47
CA ALA A 117 7.74 11.25 14.41
C ALA A 117 6.40 10.87 15.04
N PHE A 118 5.35 11.65 14.77
CA PHE A 118 3.98 11.34 15.14
C PHE A 118 3.14 11.26 13.86
N PRO A 119 2.17 10.33 13.79
CA PRO A 119 1.32 10.19 12.63
C PRO A 119 0.06 11.06 12.66
#